data_AF-A0A485CE77-F1
#
_entry.id   AF-A0A485CE77-F1
#
_cell.length_a   1.000
_cell.length_b   1.000
_cell.length_c   1.000
_cell.angle_alpha   90.00
_cell.angle_beta   90.00
_cell.angle_gamma   90.00
#
_symmetry.space_group_name_H-M   'P 1'
#
loop_
_entity.id
_entity.type
_entity.pdbx_description
1 polymer ?
#
loop_
_entity_poly.entity_id
_entity_poly.type
_entity_poly.pdbx_seq_one_letter_code
_entity_poly.pdbx_strand_id
1 'polypeptide(L)'
;MITLCKACGTSYEIADTHPTHCPICEDERQYVPASGQQWVDFDALRASHTNKWQQHDDSLLSFRTVPDFAIDQRAFILRTPEGNILWDCIPTLDDATKTLIHSLGGLKAIAISHPHYYSTMQDWAAEFNAPHLPS
;
A
#
# COMPACT_ATOMS: atom_id res chain seq x y z
N MET A 1 -10.24 -8.64 -10.18
CA MET A 1 -9.82 -7.22 -10.12
C MET A 1 -9.82 -6.80 -8.66
N ILE A 2 -9.10 -5.75 -8.28
CA ILE A 2 -9.15 -5.24 -6.90
C ILE A 2 -9.76 -3.84 -6.85
N THR A 3 -10.45 -3.56 -5.76
CA THR A 3 -10.97 -2.23 -5.44
C THR A 3 -10.43 -1.78 -4.09
N LEU A 4 -10.22 -0.48 -3.93
CA LEU A 4 -9.65 0.10 -2.72
C LEU A 4 -10.70 0.95 -2.02
N CYS A 5 -10.76 0.80 -0.70
CA CYS A 5 -11.52 1.71 0.14
C CYS A 5 -10.89 3.12 0.05
N LYS A 6 -11.67 4.13 -0.35
CA LYS A 6 -11.15 5.51 -0.42
C LYS A 6 -10.78 6.10 0.94
N ALA A 7 -11.32 5.54 2.04
CA ALA A 7 -11.06 6.03 3.39
C ALA A 7 -9.76 5.46 3.98
N CYS A 8 -9.58 4.14 4.00
CA CYS A 8 -8.41 3.49 4.60
C CYS A 8 -7.37 2.99 3.59
N GLY A 9 -7.72 2.88 2.30
CA GLY A 9 -6.80 2.44 1.25
C GLY A 9 -6.57 0.92 1.18
N THR A 10 -7.21 0.12 2.03
CA THR A 10 -7.18 -1.34 1.95
C THR A 10 -7.84 -1.84 0.66
N SER A 11 -7.17 -2.75 -0.04
CA SER A 11 -7.69 -3.39 -1.24
C SER A 11 -8.47 -4.66 -0.93
N TYR A 12 -9.49 -4.94 -1.73
CA TYR A 12 -10.28 -6.15 -1.69
C TYR A 12 -10.42 -6.72 -3.10
N GLU A 13 -10.35 -8.05 -3.22
CA GLU A 13 -10.69 -8.74 -4.46
C GLU A 13 -12.19 -8.61 -4.73
N ILE A 14 -12.54 -8.32 -5.98
CA ILE A 14 -13.92 -8.27 -6.45
C ILE A 14 -14.07 -9.08 -7.74
N ALA A 15 -15.22 -9.76 -7.84
CA ALA A 15 -15.67 -10.41 -9.06
C ALA A 15 -16.41 -9.40 -9.96
N ASP A 16 -17.52 -8.83 -9.47
CA ASP A 16 -18.38 -7.95 -10.28
C ASP A 16 -18.76 -6.63 -9.60
N THR A 17 -18.92 -6.59 -8.27
CA THR A 17 -19.41 -5.41 -7.54
C THR A 17 -18.51 -5.06 -6.36
N HIS A 18 -18.42 -3.76 -6.05
CA HIS A 18 -17.72 -3.30 -4.85
C HIS A 18 -18.36 -3.84 -3.58
N PRO A 19 -17.58 -4.03 -2.49
CA PRO A 19 -18.13 -4.35 -1.19
C PRO A 19 -19.06 -3.23 -0.71
N THR A 20 -20.11 -3.57 0.03
CA THR A 20 -20.96 -2.56 0.68
C THR A 20 -20.28 -1.95 1.90
N HIS A 21 -19.45 -2.75 2.58
CA HIS A 21 -18.78 -2.39 3.83
C HIS A 21 -17.28 -2.67 3.74
N CYS A 22 -16.49 -1.83 4.38
CA CYS A 22 -15.05 -2.05 4.57
C CYS A 22 -14.82 -2.53 6.00
N PRO A 23 -14.48 -3.82 6.24
CA PRO A 23 -14.26 -4.34 7.59
C PRO A 23 -13.21 -3.56 8.39
N ILE A 24 -12.27 -2.96 7.68
CA ILE A 24 -11.23 -2.11 8.25
C ILE A 24 -11.78 -0.78 8.77
N CYS A 25 -12.71 -0.15 8.05
CA CYS A 25 -13.33 1.11 8.46
C CYS A 25 -14.42 0.92 9.54
N GLU A 26 -15.00 -0.28 9.62
CA GLU A 26 -15.97 -0.64 10.67
C GLU A 26 -15.32 -1.11 11.96
N ASP A 27 -14.01 -1.34 11.96
CA ASP A 27 -13.23 -1.60 13.17
C ASP A 27 -13.14 -0.35 14.06
N GLU A 28 -13.13 -0.55 15.39
CA GLU A 28 -13.10 0.52 16.39
C GLU A 28 -11.92 1.49 16.24
N ARG A 29 -10.84 1.07 15.59
CA ARG A 29 -9.61 1.86 15.41
C ARG A 29 -9.66 2.75 14.17
N GLN A 30 -10.73 2.65 13.37
CA GLN A 30 -11.00 3.50 12.22
C GLN A 30 -12.42 4.05 12.30
N TYR A 31 -12.88 4.66 11.20
CA TYR A 31 -14.26 5.09 11.06
C TYR A 31 -14.72 5.01 9.61
N VAL A 32 -16.03 4.85 9.42
CA VAL A 32 -16.70 5.10 8.15
C VAL A 32 -16.90 6.62 8.02
N PRO A 33 -16.44 7.28 6.95
CA PRO A 33 -16.65 8.71 6.75
C PRO A 33 -18.14 9.08 6.78
N ALA A 34 -18.48 10.30 7.20
CA ALA A 34 -19.86 10.78 7.23
C ALA A 34 -20.55 10.78 5.85
N SER A 35 -19.78 10.87 4.77
CA SER A 35 -20.24 10.73 3.38
C SER A 35 -20.57 9.27 2.98
N GLY A 36 -20.37 8.31 3.88
CA GLY A 36 -20.49 6.88 3.63
C GLY A 36 -19.23 6.25 3.03
N GLN A 37 -19.34 4.94 2.79
CA GLN A 37 -18.28 4.11 2.21
C GLN A 37 -18.13 4.40 0.71
N GLN A 38 -16.89 4.61 0.26
CA GLN A 38 -16.58 4.86 -1.15
C GLN A 38 -15.40 4.00 -1.60
N TRP A 39 -15.38 3.71 -2.90
CA TRP A 39 -14.46 2.78 -3.52
C TRP A 39 -13.81 3.37 -4.77
N VAL A 40 -12.62 2.89 -5.11
CA VAL A 40 -11.92 3.22 -6.35
C VAL A 40 -11.26 1.96 -6.91
N ASP A 41 -11.30 1.79 -8.22
CA ASP A 41 -10.56 0.71 -8.88
C ASP A 41 -9.06 0.99 -8.85
N PHE A 42 -8.27 -0.07 -8.76
CA PHE A 42 -6.81 0.08 -8.72
C PHE A 42 -6.23 0.77 -9.96
N ASP A 43 -6.75 0.43 -11.15
CA ASP A 43 -6.31 1.06 -12.40
C ASP A 43 -6.67 2.55 -12.45
N ALA A 44 -7.84 2.93 -11.92
CA ALA A 44 -8.24 4.33 -11.81
C ALA A 44 -7.37 5.11 -10.82
N LEU A 45 -6.98 4.46 -9.70
CA LEU A 45 -6.04 5.04 -8.75
C LEU A 45 -4.66 5.26 -9.42
N ARG A 46 -4.10 4.24 -10.07
CA ARG A 46 -2.81 4.33 -10.78
C ARG A 46 -2.80 5.34 -11.94
N ALA A 47 -3.95 5.57 -12.58
CA ALA A 47 -4.07 6.57 -13.64
C ALA A 47 -4.03 8.01 -13.10
N SER A 48 -4.35 8.22 -11.82
CA SER A 48 -4.48 9.55 -11.21
C SER A 48 -3.44 9.84 -10.12
N HIS A 49 -2.77 8.81 -9.61
CA HIS A 49 -1.83 8.88 -8.50
C HIS A 49 -0.52 8.17 -8.85
N THR A 50 0.57 8.68 -8.28
CA THR A 50 1.91 8.10 -8.37
C THR A 50 2.55 8.12 -6.99
N ASN A 51 3.64 7.39 -6.80
CA ASN A 51 4.43 7.49 -5.58
C ASN A 51 5.57 8.49 -5.77
N LYS A 52 5.70 9.40 -4.81
CA LYS A 52 6.95 10.11 -4.58
C LYS A 52 7.77 9.36 -3.56
N TRP A 53 9.08 9.46 -3.70
CA TRP A 53 10.03 8.90 -2.75
C TRP A 53 10.96 9.96 -2.19
N GLN A 54 11.47 9.71 -0.99
CA GLN A 54 12.44 10.56 -0.30
C GLN A 54 13.48 9.68 0.37
N GLN A 55 14.75 9.88 0.02
CA GLN A 55 15.87 9.26 0.71
C GLN A 55 16.15 10.04 2.00
N HIS A 56 16.15 9.35 3.14
CA HIS A 56 16.45 9.94 4.45
C HIS A 56 17.92 9.75 4.82
N ASP A 57 18.47 8.58 4.50
CA ASP A 57 19.88 8.24 4.60
C ASP A 57 20.24 7.12 3.60
N ASP A 58 21.45 6.57 3.66
CA ASP A 58 21.90 5.52 2.74
C ASP A 58 21.11 4.20 2.87
N SER A 59 20.50 3.97 4.03
CA SER A 59 19.77 2.76 4.40
C SER A 59 18.25 2.94 4.44
N LEU A 60 17.73 4.17 4.40
CA LEU A 60 16.31 4.45 4.59
C LEU A 60 15.70 5.30 3.46
N LEU A 61 14.67 4.76 2.83
CA LEU A 61 13.91 5.39 1.75
C LEU A 61 12.41 5.34 2.08
N SER A 62 11.70 6.46 1.98
CA SER A 62 10.24 6.48 2.18
C SER A 62 9.47 6.71 0.89
N PHE A 63 8.25 6.18 0.80
CA PHE A 63 7.32 6.34 -0.29
C PHE A 63 6.00 6.93 0.20
N ARG A 64 5.38 7.79 -0.61
CA ARG A 64 4.06 8.34 -0.36
C ARG A 64 3.29 8.50 -1.66
N THR A 65 2.02 8.11 -1.64
CA THR A 65 1.10 8.35 -2.75
C THR A 65 0.86 9.86 -2.92
N VAL A 66 0.85 10.33 -4.17
CA VAL A 66 0.49 11.70 -4.55
C VAL A 66 -0.40 11.73 -5.80
N PRO A 67 -1.53 12.47 -5.81
CA PRO A 67 -2.10 13.25 -4.69
C PRO A 67 -2.40 12.44 -3.43
N ASP A 68 -2.72 13.10 -2.32
CA ASP A 68 -2.98 12.40 -1.05
C ASP A 68 -4.19 11.46 -1.20
N PHE A 69 -4.08 10.26 -0.65
CA PHE A 69 -5.12 9.24 -0.77
C PHE A 69 -5.28 8.47 0.54
N ALA A 70 -6.53 8.14 0.88
CA ALA A 70 -6.90 7.46 2.10
C ALA A 70 -6.36 8.17 3.35
N ILE A 71 -5.68 7.44 4.24
CA ILE A 71 -5.11 7.96 5.49
C ILE A 71 -3.73 8.61 5.31
N ASP A 72 -3.33 8.87 4.08
CA ASP A 72 -2.08 9.58 3.76
C ASP A 72 -0.81 8.95 4.37
N GLN A 73 -0.77 7.62 4.39
CA GLN A 73 0.32 6.88 5.01
C GLN A 73 1.60 6.87 4.15
N ARG A 74 2.73 6.56 4.81
CA ARG A 74 4.03 6.34 4.17
C ARG A 74 4.48 4.91 4.37
N ALA A 75 5.07 4.34 3.33
CA ALA A 75 5.81 3.09 3.43
C ALA A 75 7.32 3.41 3.48
N PHE A 76 8.10 2.54 4.11
CA PHE A 76 9.55 2.70 4.20
C PHE A 76 10.26 1.44 3.71
N ILE A 77 11.36 1.62 2.97
CA ILE A 77 12.30 0.56 2.68
C ILE A 77 13.52 0.75 3.57
N LEU A 78 13.80 -0.27 4.37
CA LEU A 78 15.02 -0.41 5.14
C LEU A 78 15.96 -1.32 4.37
N ARG A 79 17.11 -0.77 3.96
CA ARG A 79 18.16 -1.51 3.25
C ARG A 79 19.11 -2.11 4.26
N THR A 80 19.24 -3.43 4.22
CA THR A 80 20.15 -4.17 5.10
C THR A 80 21.07 -5.06 4.28
N PRO A 81 22.24 -5.45 4.81
CA PRO A 81 23.11 -6.44 4.16
C PRO A 81 22.43 -7.78 3.90
N GLU A 82 21.36 -8.11 4.63
CA GLU A 82 20.64 -9.36 4.51
C GLU A 82 19.45 -9.30 3.54
N GLY A 83 19.15 -8.13 2.98
CA GLY A 83 18.02 -7.86 2.09
C GLY A 83 17.18 -6.67 2.54
N ASN A 84 16.40 -6.11 1.61
CA ASN A 84 15.56 -4.94 1.89
C ASN A 84 14.24 -5.37 2.55
N ILE A 85 13.77 -4.61 3.54
CA ILE A 85 12.49 -4.82 4.21
C ILE A 85 11.58 -3.64 3.90
N LEU A 86 10.36 -3.92 3.44
CA LEU A 86 9.30 -2.91 3.35
C LEU A 86 8.55 -2.87 4.67
N TRP A 87 8.49 -1.68 5.28
CA TRP A 87 7.71 -1.39 6.48
C TRP A 87 6.44 -0.65 6.09
N ASP A 88 5.30 -1.29 6.36
CA ASP A 88 3.96 -0.91 5.91
C ASP A 88 3.78 -0.83 4.38
N CYS A 89 2.55 -0.92 3.90
CA CYS A 89 2.24 -0.79 2.46
C CYS A 89 1.47 0.50 2.18
N ILE A 90 1.59 1.02 0.96
CA ILE A 90 0.80 2.16 0.46
C ILE A 90 -0.06 1.76 -0.74
N PRO A 91 -1.19 2.46 -1.00
CA PRO A 91 -2.19 2.02 -1.97
C PRO A 91 -1.73 1.99 -3.42
N THR A 92 -0.78 2.85 -3.78
CA THR A 92 -0.31 2.96 -5.15
C THR A 92 0.95 2.12 -5.34
N LEU A 93 0.97 1.31 -6.42
CA LEU A 93 2.15 0.60 -6.89
C LEU A 93 2.29 0.86 -8.39
N ASP A 94 3.04 1.91 -8.73
CA ASP A 94 3.31 2.32 -10.11
C ASP A 94 4.62 1.74 -10.66
N ASP A 95 4.80 1.81 -11.98
CA ASP A 95 5.94 1.17 -12.65
C ASP A 95 7.28 1.83 -12.31
N ALA A 96 7.27 3.12 -11.98
CA ALA A 96 8.45 3.85 -11.52
C ALA A 96 8.92 3.34 -10.15
N THR A 97 7.99 3.11 -9.23
CA THR A 97 8.23 2.52 -7.91
C THR A 97 8.78 1.11 -8.05
N LYS A 98 8.15 0.28 -8.89
CA LYS A 98 8.63 -1.09 -9.19
C LYS A 98 10.07 -1.07 -9.69
N THR A 99 10.34 -0.23 -10.70
CA THR A 99 11.67 -0.09 -11.29
C THR A 99 12.71 0.33 -10.26
N LEU A 100 12.40 1.32 -9.43
CA LEU A 100 13.28 1.78 -8.36
C LEU A 100 13.60 0.64 -7.38
N ILE A 101 12.59 -0.07 -6.89
CA ILE A 101 12.79 -1.11 -5.88
C ILE A 101 13.55 -2.31 -6.45
N HIS A 102 13.25 -2.74 -7.68
CA HIS A 102 14.04 -3.76 -8.37
C HIS A 102 15.51 -3.33 -8.52
N SER A 103 15.77 -2.06 -8.85
CA SER A 103 17.15 -1.54 -8.93
C SER A 103 17.88 -1.50 -7.59
N LEU A 104 17.14 -1.47 -6.48
CA LEU A 104 17.68 -1.55 -5.11
C LEU A 104 17.90 -3.01 -4.64
N GLY A 105 17.58 -4.01 -5.47
CA GLY A 105 17.72 -5.43 -5.15
C GLY A 105 16.43 -6.12 -4.70
N GLY A 106 15.26 -5.51 -4.93
CA GLY A 106 13.95 -6.08 -4.59
C GLY A 106 13.63 -5.99 -3.09
N LEU A 107 12.68 -6.81 -2.63
CA LEU A 107 12.28 -6.92 -1.23
C LEU A 107 12.48 -8.35 -0.73
N LYS A 108 13.01 -8.50 0.47
CA LYS A 108 13.13 -9.79 1.17
C LYS A 108 11.89 -10.11 1.99
N ALA A 109 11.26 -9.11 2.58
CA ALA A 109 10.03 -9.28 3.33
C ALA A 109 9.25 -7.96 3.42
N ILE A 110 7.97 -8.10 3.71
CA ILE A 110 7.07 -7.00 4.03
C ILE A 110 6.63 -7.18 5.48
N ALA A 111 6.89 -6.18 6.33
CA ALA A 111 6.41 -6.12 7.69
C ALA A 111 5.29 -5.07 7.76
N ILE A 112 4.14 -5.44 8.30
CA ILE A 112 3.01 -4.52 8.43
C ILE A 112 2.72 -4.31 9.90
N SER A 113 2.64 -3.05 10.32
CA SER A 113 2.46 -2.70 11.72
C SER A 113 1.03 -2.96 12.20
N HIS A 114 0.02 -2.61 11.40
CA HIS A 114 -1.40 -2.71 11.76
C HIS A 114 -2.30 -2.89 10.52
N PRO A 115 -3.54 -3.41 10.66
CA PRO A 115 -4.41 -3.76 9.53
C PRO A 115 -4.75 -2.63 8.54
N HIS A 116 -4.73 -1.36 8.96
CA HIS A 116 -5.01 -0.23 8.05
C HIS A 116 -3.88 0.00 7.05
N TYR A 117 -2.69 -0.50 7.36
CA TYR A 117 -1.53 -0.47 6.48
C TYR A 117 -1.44 -1.68 5.55
N TYR A 118 -2.44 -2.58 5.55
CA TYR A 118 -2.52 -3.66 4.57
C TYR A 118 -2.57 -3.12 3.15
N SER A 119 -3.35 -2.07 2.91
CA SER A 119 -3.36 -1.40 1.62
C SER A 119 -3.46 -2.38 0.44
N THR A 120 -2.55 -2.32 -0.55
CA THR A 120 -2.37 -3.29 -1.65
C THR A 120 -1.28 -4.32 -1.36
N MET A 121 -1.13 -4.78 -0.11
CA MET A 121 -0.04 -5.69 0.31
C MET A 121 0.10 -6.94 -0.55
N GLN A 122 -1.00 -7.45 -1.10
CA GLN A 122 -0.98 -8.64 -1.95
C GLN A 122 -0.28 -8.33 -3.29
N ASP A 123 -0.56 -7.17 -3.89
CA ASP A 123 0.10 -6.71 -5.11
C ASP A 123 1.59 -6.44 -4.89
N TRP A 124 1.95 -5.83 -3.74
CA TRP A 124 3.34 -5.64 -3.35
C TRP A 124 4.07 -6.98 -3.15
N ALA A 125 3.46 -7.92 -2.42
CA ALA A 125 4.03 -9.24 -2.18
C ALA A 125 4.20 -10.03 -3.50
N ALA A 126 3.21 -9.97 -4.39
CA ALA A 126 3.24 -10.64 -5.68
C ALA A 126 4.31 -10.05 -6.62
N GLU A 127 4.42 -8.71 -6.71
CA GLU A 127 5.40 -8.03 -7.56
C GLU A 127 6.85 -8.36 -7.16
N PHE A 128 7.14 -8.39 -5.86
CA PHE A 128 8.51 -8.58 -5.37
C PHE A 128 8.81 -10.01 -4.90
N ASN A 129 7.86 -10.94 -5.05
CA ASN A 129 7.94 -12.30 -4.52
C ASN A 129 8.38 -12.33 -3.04
N ALA A 130 7.83 -11.39 -2.25
CA ALA A 130 8.23 -11.16 -0.88
C ALA A 130 7.15 -11.68 0.09
N PRO A 131 7.49 -12.53 1.08
CA PRO A 131 6.55 -12.92 2.10
C PRO A 131 6.13 -11.71 2.94
N HIS A 132 4.84 -11.62 3.25
CA HIS A 132 4.37 -10.75 4.32
C HIS A 132 4.51 -11.49 5.65
N LEU A 133 5.19 -10.87 6.60
CA LEU A 133 5.28 -11.40 7.97
C LEU A 133 4.03 -10.97 8.71
N PRO A 134 3.26 -11.89 9.33
CA PRO A 134 2.18 -11.50 10.22
C PRO A 134 2.79 -10.76 11.42
N SER A 135 2.18 -9.62 11.77
CA SER A 135 2.37 -8.97 13.08
C SER A 135 1.71 -9.78 14.19
#